data_AF-A0A354ZK30-F1
#
_entry.id   AF-A0A354ZK30-F1
#
_cell.length_a   1.000
_cell.length_b   1.000
_cell.length_c   1.000
_cell.angle_alpha   90.00
_cell.angle_beta   90.00
_cell.angle_gamma   90.00
#
_symmetry.space_group_name_H-M   'P 1'
#
loop_
_entity.id
_entity.type
_entity.pdbx_description
1 polymer ?
#
loop_
_entity_poly.entity_id
_entity_poly.type
_entity_poly.pdbx_seq_one_letter_code
_entity_poly.pdbx_strand_id
1 'polypeptide(L)' 'MCPKKVLEAAPDGKAVVARPDDCTRCETCEIMCPDFAVRVVAKRAAAPAGRREAVADGR' A
#
# COMPACT_ATOMS: atom_id res chain seq x y z
N MET A 1 0.89 -2.33 14.95
CA MET A 1 -0.43 -2.67 15.53
C MET A 1 -1.53 -2.11 14.62
N CYS A 2 -2.55 -2.89 14.25
CA CYS A 2 -3.65 -2.41 13.40
C CYS A 2 -4.92 -2.09 14.22
N PRO A 3 -5.44 -0.86 14.21
CA PRO A 3 -6.63 -0.48 14.99
C PRO A 3 -7.91 -1.17 14.48
N LYS A 4 -7.99 -1.44 13.18
CA LYS A 4 -9.11 -2.15 12.54
C LYS A 4 -8.91 -3.67 12.50
N LYS A 5 -7.80 -4.16 13.05
CA LYS A 5 -7.43 -5.59 13.09
C LYS A 5 -7.55 -6.26 11.71
N VAL A 6 -7.11 -5.61 10.63
CA VAL A 6 -7.23 -6.16 9.26
C VAL A 6 -6.10 -7.13 8.89
N LEU A 7 -5.04 -7.19 9.70
CA LEU A 7 -3.88 -8.04 9.50
C LEU A 7 -4.03 -9.35 10.27
N GLU A 8 -3.70 -10.46 9.63
CA GLU A 8 -3.63 -11.79 10.24
C GLU A 8 -2.28 -12.45 9.93
N ALA A 9 -1.90 -13.46 10.70
CA ALA A 9 -0.68 -14.22 10.47
C ALA A 9 -0.98 -15.38 9.52
N ALA A 10 -0.23 -15.47 8.43
CA ALA A 10 -0.22 -16.63 7.55
C ALA A 10 0.52 -17.81 8.20
N PRO A 11 0.37 -19.05 7.68
CA PRO A 11 1.03 -20.24 8.23
C PRO A 11 2.57 -20.15 8.26
N ASP A 12 3.15 -19.34 7.38
CA ASP A 12 4.57 -19.05 7.30
C ASP A 12 5.01 -17.89 8.23
N GLY A 13 4.10 -17.39 9.06
CA GLY A 13 4.34 -16.32 10.04
C GLY A 13 4.32 -14.91 9.46
N LYS A 14 4.12 -14.74 8.14
CA LYS A 14 4.01 -13.42 7.51
C LYS A 14 2.66 -12.77 7.80
N ALA A 15 2.67 -11.44 7.95
CA ALA A 15 1.45 -10.65 8.06
C ALA A 15 0.75 -10.55 6.70
N VAL A 16 -0.53 -10.92 6.66
CA VAL A 16 -1.38 -10.81 5.47
C VAL A 16 -2.57 -9.90 5.74
N VAL A 17 -2.99 -9.14 4.72
CA VAL A 17 -4.17 -8.27 4.81
C VAL A 17 -5.41 -9.10 4.49
N ALA A 18 -6.07 -9.63 5.52
CA ALA A 18 -7.25 -10.50 5.37
C ALA A 18 -8.53 -9.71 5.04
N ARG A 19 -8.61 -8.44 5.48
CA ARG A 19 -9.78 -7.57 5.32
C ARG A 19 -9.40 -6.21 4.73
N PRO A 20 -9.04 -6.15 3.43
CA PRO A 20 -8.54 -4.91 2.82
C PRO A 20 -9.57 -3.78 2.76
N ASP A 21 -10.86 -4.08 2.73
CA ASP A 21 -11.92 -3.06 2.66
C ASP A 21 -12.15 -2.32 3.99
N ASP A 22 -11.77 -2.94 5.11
CA ASP A 22 -11.79 -2.29 6.43
C ASP A 22 -10.53 -1.43 6.69
N CYS A 23 -9.54 -1.49 5.79
CA CYS A 23 -8.29 -0.77 5.95
C CYS A 23 -8.50 0.74 5.73
N THR A 24 -8.33 1.52 6.80
CA THR A 24 -8.42 2.99 6.77
C THR A 24 -7.11 3.66 6.35
N ARG A 25 -6.09 2.89 5.94
CA ARG A 25 -4.77 3.38 5.52
C ARG A 25 -4.09 4.25 6.59
N CYS A 26 -4.14 3.81 7.85
CA CYS A 26 -3.58 4.55 8.98
C CYS A 26 -2.04 4.44 9.12
N GLU A 27 -1.38 3.70 8.24
CA GLU A 27 0.09 3.55 8.14
C GLU A 27 0.80 2.94 9.36
N THR A 28 0.08 2.70 10.46
CA THR A 28 0.63 2.15 11.71
C THR A 28 1.28 0.77 11.52
N CYS A 29 0.79 -0.05 10.59
CA CYS A 29 1.39 -1.35 10.31
C CYS A 29 2.73 -1.23 9.57
N GLU A 30 2.90 -0.21 8.74
CA GLU A 30 4.15 0.06 8.01
C GLU A 30 5.21 0.60 8.98
N ILE A 31 4.84 1.58 9.81
CA ILE A 31 5.74 2.20 10.80
C ILE A 31 6.22 1.19 11.86
N MET A 32 5.33 0.27 12.29
CA MET A 32 5.64 -0.68 13.35
C MET A 32 6.34 -1.95 12.86
N CYS A 33 6.49 -2.16 11.55
CA CYS A 33 7.13 -3.36 11.01
C CYS A 33 8.67 -3.17 11.05
N PRO A 34 9.42 -3.93 11.86
CA PRO A 34 10.87 -3.72 12.00
C PRO A 34 11.65 -4.07 10.73
N ASP A 35 11.11 -4.99 9.94
CA ASP A 35 11.63 -5.48 8.66
C ASP A 35 11.01 -4.78 7.43
N PHE A 36 10.11 -3.81 7.64
CA PHE A 36 9.43 -3.08 6.57
C PHE A 36 8.71 -3.97 5.52
N ALA A 37 8.27 -5.18 5.89
CA ALA A 37 7.61 -6.10 4.97
C ALA A 37 6.20 -5.69 4.51
N VAL A 38 5.60 -4.66 5.13
CA VAL A 38 4.23 -4.20 4.83
C VAL A 38 4.26 -2.76 4.33
N ARG A 39 3.50 -2.48 3.26
CA ARG A 39 3.34 -1.14 2.71
C ARG A 39 1.88 -0.75 2.50
N VAL A 40 1.50 0.45 2.90
CA VAL A 40 0.18 1.04 2.63
C VAL A 40 0.26 1.87 1.36
N VAL A 41 -0.43 1.43 0.31
CA VAL A 41 -0.51 2.15 -0.96
C VAL A 41 -1.92 2.69 -1.20
N ALA A 42 -2.04 3.83 -1.88
CA ALA A 42 -3.32 4.26 -2.40
C ALA A 42 -3.88 3.17 -3.33
N LYS A 43 -5.18 2.84 -3.23
CA LYS A 43 -5.84 2.03 -4.25
C LYS A 43 -5.56 2.74 -5.57
N ARG A 44 -4.86 2.07 -6.49
CA ARG A 44 -4.50 2.66 -7.79
C ARG A 44 -5.82 3.03 -8.46
N ALA A 45 -6.16 4.32 -8.48
CA ALA A 45 -7.15 4.80 -9.43
C ALA A 45 -6.64 4.33 -10.78
N ALA A 46 -7.49 3.64 -11.56
CA ALA A 46 -7.13 3.14 -12.87
C ALA A 46 -6.40 4.25 -13.62
N ALA A 47 -5.08 4.09 -13.79
CA ALA A 47 -4.28 5.13 -14.42
C ALA A 47 -4.84 5.31 -15.83
N PRO A 48 -5.18 6.53 -16.27
CA PRO A 48 -5.47 6.73 -17.68
C PRO A 48 -4.21 6.31 -18.44
N ALA A 49 -4.39 5.33 -19.32
CA ALA A 49 -3.32 4.82 -20.15
C ALA A 49 -2.73 5.97 -20.97
N GLY A 50 -1.47 6.32 -20.67
CA GLY A 50 -0.65 7.19 -21.50
C GLY A 50 -0.89 8.69 -21.33
N ARG A 51 0.05 9.35 -20.65
CA ARG A 51 0.50 10.68 -21.08
C ARG A 51 1.99 10.56 -21.39
N ARG A 52 2.32 10.54 -22.67
CA ARG A 52 3.67 10.82 -23.15
C ARG A 52 3.90 12.31 -22.91
N GLU A 53 4.82 12.66 -22.03
CA GLU A 53 5.31 14.02 -21.87
C GLU A 53 6.12 14.39 -23.12
N ALA A 54 5.53 15.25 -23.95
CA ALA A 54 6.21 15.90 -25.05
C ALA A 54 7.22 16.90 -24.46
N VAL A 55 8.51 16.58 -24.58
CA VAL A 55 9.58 17.56 -24.42
C VAL A 55 9.45 18.55 -25.57
N ALA A 56 8.99 19.76 -25.25
CA ALA A 56 9.08 20.92 -26.10
C ALA A 56 9.71 22.03 -25.26
N ASP A 57 11.00 22.27 -25.44
CA ASP A 57 11.53 23.60 -25.79
C ASP A 57 13.03 23.47 -26.06
N GLY A 58 13.39 23.63 -27.33
CA GLY A 58 14.77 23.86 -27.74
C GLY A 58 15.08 25.34 -27.60
N ARG A 59 16.11 25.65 -26.81
CA ARG A 59 16.85 26.91 -26.87
C ARG A 59 18.34 26.63 -26.76
#